data_AF-A4ICC8-F1
#
_entry.id   AF-A4ICC8-F1
#
_cell.length_a   1.000
_cell.length_b   1.000
_cell.length_c   1.000
_cell.angle_alpha   90.00
_cell.angle_beta   90.00
_cell.angle_gamma   90.00
#
_symmetry.space_group_name_H-M   'P 1'
#
loop_
_entity.id
_entity.type
_entity.pdbx_description
1 polymer ?
#
loop_
_entity_poly.entity_id
_entity_poly.type
_entity_poly.pdbx_seq_one_letter_code
_entity_poly.pdbx_strand_id
1 'polypeptide(L)'
;MSRKRVRAEDIHYWLLKSEPHKFSIDDLAKQKTSPWDGVRNYAARNNMCAMSVGDKVLFYHSNTKEPGVAGLAEVVRLAYDDFTALEKTSEYFDPKATKEKNPWKMVDVKFVAKWDTVLTLHELKSRRELQKMALFTQSRLSVQPVSASEYAYILRMNEEQQRKQGMRQDHRCPCDGRPTGWTDQGNKRQKRKKTAKRLSLLRQ
;
A
#
# COMPACT_ATOMS: atom_id res chain seq x y z
N MET A 1 24.67 -22.83 -10.82
CA MET A 1 23.42 -23.42 -10.30
C MET A 1 22.25 -22.89 -11.09
N SER A 2 21.49 -23.76 -11.77
CA SER A 2 20.30 -23.37 -12.52
C SER A 2 19.20 -22.94 -11.54
N ARG A 3 18.81 -21.66 -11.54
CA ARG A 3 17.61 -21.21 -10.82
C ARG A 3 16.43 -21.91 -11.49
N LYS A 4 15.91 -22.97 -10.87
CA LYS A 4 14.64 -23.59 -11.26
C LYS A 4 13.60 -22.45 -11.25
N ARG A 5 13.09 -22.07 -12.42
CA ARG A 5 12.04 -21.05 -12.50
C ARG A 5 10.83 -21.57 -11.73
N VAL A 6 10.32 -20.79 -10.79
CA VAL A 6 9.03 -21.06 -10.15
C VAL A 6 7.96 -21.02 -11.26
N ARG A 7 7.12 -22.04 -11.32
CA ARG A 7 6.04 -22.08 -12.31
C ARG A 7 4.94 -21.11 -11.88
N ALA A 8 4.22 -20.53 -12.84
CA ALA A 8 3.22 -19.50 -12.52
C ALA A 8 2.07 -20.03 -11.64
N GLU A 9 1.75 -21.32 -11.78
CA GLU A 9 0.74 -22.03 -10.99
C GLU A 9 1.11 -22.23 -9.51
N ASP A 10 2.39 -22.10 -9.16
CA ASP A 10 2.89 -22.28 -7.79
C ASP A 10 3.03 -20.93 -7.04
N ILE A 11 2.68 -19.82 -7.68
CA ILE A 11 2.81 -18.47 -7.11
C ILE A 11 1.60 -18.15 -6.24
N HIS A 12 1.85 -17.77 -4.99
CA HIS A 12 0.84 -17.24 -4.10
C HIS A 12 0.87 -15.71 -4.06
N TYR A 13 -0.28 -15.13 -3.67
CA TYR A 13 -0.47 -13.69 -3.64
C TYR A 13 -0.80 -13.24 -2.22
N TRP A 14 -0.21 -12.12 -1.83
CA TRP A 14 -0.30 -11.60 -0.47
C TRP A 14 -0.61 -10.11 -0.49
N LEU A 15 -1.22 -9.62 0.58
CA LEU A 15 -1.35 -8.20 0.86
C LEU A 15 -0.65 -7.90 2.18
N LEU A 16 0.28 -6.95 2.12
CA LEU A 16 1.13 -6.55 3.23
C LEU A 16 0.81 -5.10 3.59
N LYS A 17 0.28 -4.88 4.80
CA LYS A 17 -0.09 -3.55 5.31
C LYS A 17 1.08 -2.89 6.02
N SER A 18 1.38 -1.65 5.65
CA SER A 18 2.34 -0.79 6.34
C SER A 18 1.79 0.63 6.48
N GLU A 19 2.18 1.32 7.56
CA GLU A 19 1.86 2.73 7.74
C GLU A 19 2.92 3.57 6.99
N PRO A 20 2.54 4.42 6.03
CA PRO A 20 3.51 5.08 5.14
C PRO A 20 4.41 6.09 5.84
N HIS A 21 4.08 6.53 7.06
CA HIS A 21 4.96 7.39 7.86
C HIS A 21 6.03 6.58 8.63
N LYS A 22 5.85 5.25 8.78
CA LYS A 22 6.87 4.34 9.32
C LYS A 22 7.68 3.70 8.20
N PHE A 23 7.01 3.15 7.20
CA PHE A 23 7.63 2.51 6.04
C PHE A 23 6.70 2.53 4.82
N SER A 24 7.03 3.35 3.83
CA SER A 24 6.23 3.52 2.61
C SER A 24 6.74 2.66 1.44
N ILE A 25 5.98 2.67 0.33
CA ILE A 25 6.42 2.02 -0.91
C ILE A 25 7.65 2.74 -1.50
N ASP A 26 7.79 4.05 -1.24
CA ASP A 26 8.97 4.83 -1.65
C ASP A 26 10.21 4.43 -0.85
N ASP A 27 10.05 4.09 0.43
CA ASP A 27 11.15 3.58 1.25
C ASP A 27 11.60 2.21 0.77
N LEU A 28 10.66 1.32 0.45
CA LEU A 28 10.97 0.05 -0.21
C LEU A 28 11.64 0.27 -1.58
N ALA A 29 11.19 1.25 -2.37
CA ALA A 29 11.80 1.58 -3.66
C ALA A 29 13.23 2.10 -3.53
N LYS A 30 13.55 2.83 -2.46
CA LYS A 30 14.91 3.31 -2.14
C LYS A 30 15.80 2.14 -1.68
N GLN A 31 15.32 1.35 -0.72
CA GLN A 31 16.08 0.24 -0.13
C GLN A 31 16.22 -0.97 -1.06
N LYS A 32 15.34 -1.08 -2.08
CA LYS A 32 15.21 -2.19 -3.05
C LYS A 32 14.71 -3.48 -2.43
N THR A 33 15.21 -3.86 -1.26
CA THR A 33 14.80 -5.02 -0.47
C THR A 33 14.77 -4.63 1.00
N SER A 34 13.74 -5.06 1.73
CA SER A 34 13.62 -4.84 3.17
C SER A 34 13.10 -6.09 3.87
N PRO A 35 13.53 -6.37 5.11
CA PRO A 35 12.80 -7.29 5.98
C PRO A 35 11.38 -6.77 6.23
N TRP A 36 10.44 -7.69 6.37
CA TRP A 36 9.06 -7.42 6.80
C TRP A 36 8.89 -7.82 8.26
N ASP A 37 9.49 -7.01 9.13
CA ASP A 37 9.63 -7.20 10.56
C ASP A 37 8.42 -6.71 11.37
N GLY A 38 8.50 -6.81 12.69
CA GLY A 38 7.55 -6.18 13.62
C GLY A 38 6.16 -6.83 13.66
N VAL A 39 5.95 -7.95 12.98
CA VAL A 39 4.66 -8.65 13.02
C VAL A 39 4.49 -9.36 14.36
N ARG A 40 3.54 -8.89 15.18
CA ARG A 40 3.20 -9.46 16.51
C ARG A 40 1.82 -10.12 16.57
N ASN A 41 1.34 -10.62 15.43
CA ASN A 41 0.10 -11.38 15.32
C ASN A 41 0.40 -12.80 14.77
N TYR A 42 -0.02 -13.84 15.49
CA TYR A 42 0.27 -15.23 15.11
C TYR A 42 -0.29 -15.65 13.74
N ALA A 43 -1.48 -15.18 13.36
CA ALA A 43 -2.05 -15.49 12.05
C ALA A 43 -1.28 -14.79 10.93
N ALA A 44 -0.90 -13.52 11.11
CA ALA A 44 -0.06 -12.79 10.15
C ALA A 44 1.32 -13.43 10.01
N ARG A 45 1.93 -13.84 11.13
CA ARG A 45 3.17 -14.61 11.14
C ARG A 45 3.03 -15.92 10.37
N ASN A 46 1.98 -16.69 10.62
CA ASN A 46 1.76 -17.95 9.93
C ASN A 46 1.60 -17.76 8.42
N ASN A 47 0.95 -16.69 7.98
CA ASN A 47 0.89 -16.32 6.57
C ASN A 47 2.29 -16.06 6.00
N MET A 48 3.16 -15.33 6.71
CA MET A 48 4.56 -15.17 6.29
C MET A 48 5.32 -16.49 6.23
N CYS A 49 5.08 -17.40 7.18
CA CYS A 49 5.68 -18.74 7.15
C CYS A 49 5.20 -19.60 5.98
N ALA A 50 4.04 -19.30 5.40
CA ALA A 50 3.49 -20.00 4.25
C ALA A 50 3.96 -19.40 2.90
N MET A 51 4.70 -18.29 2.91
CA MET A 51 5.20 -17.66 1.69
C MET A 51 6.31 -18.47 1.03
N SER A 52 6.37 -18.40 -0.29
CA SER A 52 7.45 -18.91 -1.13
C SER A 52 8.21 -17.76 -1.80
N VAL A 53 9.49 -18.00 -2.14
CA VAL A 53 10.26 -17.03 -2.94
C VAL A 53 9.62 -16.90 -4.32
N GLY A 54 9.38 -15.67 -4.76
CA GLY A 54 8.69 -15.35 -6.02
C GLY A 54 7.20 -15.02 -5.85
N ASP A 55 6.63 -15.28 -4.66
CA ASP A 55 5.27 -14.87 -4.32
C ASP A 55 5.09 -13.35 -4.48
N LYS A 56 3.90 -12.97 -4.94
CA LYS A 56 3.60 -11.58 -5.28
C LYS A 56 2.88 -10.88 -4.13
N VAL A 57 3.20 -9.62 -3.94
CA VAL A 57 2.71 -8.82 -2.82
C VAL A 57 2.05 -7.54 -3.33
N LEU A 58 0.82 -7.31 -2.90
CA LEU A 58 0.17 -5.99 -2.91
C LEU A 58 0.66 -5.21 -1.69
N PHE A 59 1.37 -4.10 -1.91
CA PHE A 59 1.84 -3.23 -0.83
C PHE A 59 0.73 -2.25 -0.47
N TYR A 60 0.20 -2.35 0.75
CA TYR A 60 -0.95 -1.59 1.21
C TYR A 60 -0.56 -0.53 2.23
N HIS A 61 -0.88 0.74 1.96
CA HIS A 61 -0.74 1.83 2.94
C HIS A 61 -1.95 1.84 3.87
N SER A 62 -1.72 1.58 5.15
CA SER A 62 -2.73 1.64 6.22
C SER A 62 -2.56 2.87 7.11
N ASN A 63 -3.57 3.16 7.94
CA ASN A 63 -3.55 4.25 8.93
C ASN A 63 -3.04 5.60 8.36
N THR A 64 -3.53 5.94 7.17
CA THR A 64 -3.19 7.17 6.45
C THR A 64 -4.47 7.81 5.90
N LYS A 65 -4.36 9.03 5.35
CA LYS A 65 -5.49 9.78 4.78
C LYS A 65 -6.14 9.04 3.61
N GLU A 66 -5.33 8.40 2.77
CA GLU A 66 -5.78 7.64 1.59
C GLU A 66 -5.29 6.20 1.70
N PRO A 67 -5.91 5.36 2.55
CA PRO A 67 -5.48 3.98 2.72
C PRO A 67 -5.81 3.19 1.46
N GLY A 68 -4.93 2.29 1.02
CA GLY A 68 -5.10 1.60 -0.25
C GLY A 68 -3.85 0.87 -0.72
N VAL A 69 -3.92 0.23 -1.88
CA VAL A 69 -2.76 -0.44 -2.49
C VAL A 69 -1.92 0.60 -3.22
N ALA A 70 -0.66 0.74 -2.82
CA ALA A 70 0.27 1.75 -3.32
C ALA A 70 1.28 1.20 -4.35
N GLY A 71 1.35 -0.12 -4.50
CA GLY A 71 2.28 -0.74 -5.43
C GLY A 71 2.42 -2.25 -5.22
N LEU A 72 3.50 -2.78 -5.79
CA LEU A 72 3.82 -4.19 -5.85
C LEU A 72 5.20 -4.46 -5.24
N ALA A 73 5.28 -5.59 -4.56
CA ALA A 73 6.52 -6.18 -4.08
C ALA A 73 6.54 -7.69 -4.39
N GLU A 74 7.66 -8.35 -4.10
CA GLU A 74 7.84 -9.79 -4.27
C GLU A 74 8.67 -10.37 -3.13
N VAL A 75 8.29 -11.55 -2.63
CA VAL A 75 9.04 -12.26 -1.59
C VAL A 75 10.36 -12.77 -2.17
N VAL A 76 11.48 -12.41 -1.55
CA VAL A 76 12.83 -12.83 -1.97
C VAL A 76 13.55 -13.71 -0.96
N ARG A 77 13.04 -13.80 0.27
CA ARG A 77 13.55 -14.70 1.31
C ARG A 77 12.41 -15.29 2.13
N LEU A 78 12.45 -16.61 2.33
CA LEU A 78 11.51 -17.34 3.17
C LEU A 78 11.59 -16.89 4.62
N ALA A 79 10.56 -17.22 5.41
CA ALA A 79 10.45 -16.81 6.79
C ALA A 79 11.66 -17.24 7.65
N TYR A 80 12.20 -16.30 8.43
CA TYR A 80 13.28 -16.49 9.38
C TYR A 80 13.00 -15.70 10.66
N ASP A 81 13.79 -15.91 11.72
CA ASP A 81 13.56 -15.26 13.02
C ASP A 81 13.62 -13.74 12.92
N ASP A 82 12.59 -13.07 13.43
CA ASP A 82 12.55 -11.61 13.50
C ASP A 82 13.46 -11.13 14.64
N PHE A 83 14.66 -10.65 14.29
CA PHE A 83 15.65 -10.18 15.26
C PHE A 83 15.16 -8.96 16.06
N THR A 84 14.23 -8.17 15.55
CA THR A 84 13.69 -6.99 16.26
C THR A 84 12.91 -7.39 17.52
N ALA A 85 12.46 -8.64 17.63
CA ALA A 85 11.86 -9.17 18.85
C ALA A 85 12.85 -9.27 20.02
N LEU A 86 14.16 -9.36 19.75
CA LEU A 86 15.21 -9.48 20.77
C LEU A 86 15.85 -8.14 21.13
N GLU A 87 15.61 -7.10 20.34
CA GLU A 87 16.20 -5.78 20.51
C GLU A 87 15.39 -4.96 21.52
N LYS A 88 15.93 -4.76 22.73
CA LYS A 88 15.25 -4.01 23.80
C LYS A 88 14.85 -2.58 23.45
N THR A 89 15.51 -1.98 22.46
CA THR A 89 15.23 -0.62 21.97
C THR A 89 14.18 -0.58 20.86
N SER A 90 13.78 -1.73 20.32
CA SER A 90 12.77 -1.83 19.27
C SER A 90 11.36 -1.66 19.83
N GLU A 91 10.48 -0.99 19.07
CA GLU A 91 9.03 -0.94 19.35
C GLU A 91 8.42 -2.35 19.38
N TYR A 92 9.05 -3.31 18.70
CA TYR A 92 8.57 -4.67 18.56
C TYR A 92 9.28 -5.67 19.47
N PHE A 93 10.03 -5.21 20.49
CA PHE A 93 10.64 -6.07 21.49
C PHE A 93 9.58 -6.98 22.15
N ASP A 94 9.87 -8.28 22.24
CA ASP A 94 9.06 -9.23 23.02
C ASP A 94 9.91 -9.81 24.16
N PRO A 95 9.60 -9.50 25.44
CA PRO A 95 10.37 -10.01 26.58
C PRO A 95 10.34 -11.54 26.72
N LYS A 96 9.44 -12.23 26.02
CA LYS A 96 9.34 -13.69 25.99
C LYS A 96 10.16 -14.31 24.86
N ALA A 97 10.64 -13.52 23.90
CA ALA A 97 11.48 -14.01 22.82
C ALA A 97 12.93 -14.14 23.30
N THR A 98 13.55 -15.26 22.97
CA THR A 98 14.99 -15.48 23.15
C THR A 98 15.63 -15.90 21.83
N LYS A 99 16.96 -15.92 21.76
CA LYS A 99 17.69 -16.39 20.58
C LYS A 99 17.37 -17.85 20.25
N GLU A 100 17.10 -18.67 21.26
CA GLU A 100 16.76 -20.09 21.14
C GLU A 100 15.27 -20.30 20.85
N LYS A 101 14.41 -19.39 21.33
CA LYS A 101 12.96 -19.47 21.20
C LYS A 101 12.40 -18.11 20.78
N ASN A 102 12.51 -17.80 19.50
CA ASN A 102 11.86 -16.64 18.91
C ASN A 102 10.53 -17.06 18.23
N PRO A 103 9.36 -16.68 18.78
CA PRO A 103 8.09 -17.03 18.19
C PRO A 103 7.76 -16.18 16.95
N TRP A 104 8.52 -15.11 16.68
CA TRP A 104 8.27 -14.16 15.61
C TRP A 104 9.14 -14.43 14.40
N LYS A 105 8.55 -14.18 13.23
CA LYS A 105 9.16 -14.45 11.95
C LYS A 105 9.00 -13.23 11.05
N MET A 106 9.91 -13.09 10.11
CA MET A 106 9.84 -12.11 9.03
C MET A 106 10.34 -12.73 7.73
N VAL A 107 9.98 -12.11 6.61
CA VAL A 107 10.44 -12.43 5.26
C VAL A 107 11.20 -11.24 4.71
N ASP A 108 11.95 -11.40 3.63
CA ASP A 108 12.45 -10.25 2.88
C ASP A 108 11.59 -10.06 1.63
N VAL A 109 11.19 -8.81 1.38
CA VAL A 109 10.46 -8.42 0.18
C VAL A 109 11.27 -7.42 -0.62
N LYS A 110 11.25 -7.55 -1.95
CA LYS A 110 11.83 -6.56 -2.86
C LYS A 110 10.76 -5.68 -3.49
N PHE A 111 11.14 -4.45 -3.79
CA PHE A 111 10.36 -3.55 -4.63
C PHE A 111 10.15 -4.14 -6.03
N VAL A 112 8.92 -4.07 -6.55
CA VAL A 112 8.60 -4.42 -7.95
C VAL A 112 8.12 -3.19 -8.71
N ALA A 113 7.09 -2.52 -8.21
CA ALA A 113 6.54 -1.34 -8.85
C ALA A 113 5.84 -0.42 -7.85
N LYS A 114 5.94 0.89 -8.06
CA LYS A 114 5.08 1.87 -7.41
C LYS A 114 3.96 2.24 -8.37
N TRP A 115 2.75 2.43 -7.87
CA TRP A 115 1.65 2.94 -8.69
C TRP A 115 1.57 4.46 -8.59
N ASP A 116 1.25 5.11 -9.71
CA ASP A 116 1.13 6.57 -9.80
C ASP A 116 0.05 7.13 -8.85
N THR A 117 -0.97 6.31 -8.58
CA THR A 117 -2.02 6.64 -7.62
C THR A 117 -2.37 5.42 -6.80
N VAL A 118 -2.56 5.65 -5.51
CA VAL A 118 -2.99 4.61 -4.57
C VAL A 118 -4.40 4.16 -4.95
N LEU A 119 -4.59 2.85 -5.14
CA LEU A 119 -5.92 2.29 -5.31
C LEU A 119 -6.62 2.26 -3.96
N THR A 120 -7.53 3.19 -3.74
CA THR A 120 -8.04 3.50 -2.40
C THR A 120 -8.91 2.39 -1.83
N LEU A 121 -8.99 2.32 -0.50
CA LEU A 121 -9.88 1.42 0.21
C LEU A 121 -11.34 1.59 -0.22
N HIS A 122 -11.75 2.83 -0.50
CA HIS A 122 -13.09 3.13 -0.99
C HIS A 122 -13.35 2.49 -2.37
N GLU A 123 -12.41 2.66 -3.30
CA GLU A 123 -12.51 2.05 -4.63
C GLU A 123 -12.51 0.52 -4.54
N LEU A 124 -11.62 -0.06 -3.73
CA LEU A 124 -11.56 -1.51 -3.51
C LEU A 124 -12.89 -2.04 -2.94
N LYS A 125 -13.45 -1.37 -1.93
CA LYS A 125 -14.76 -1.73 -1.32
C LYS A 125 -15.94 -1.58 -2.27
N SER A 126 -15.83 -0.76 -3.32
CA SER A 126 -16.90 -0.57 -4.29
C SER A 126 -17.00 -1.68 -5.34
N ARG A 127 -16.11 -2.68 -5.30
CA ARG A 127 -16.04 -3.77 -6.29
C ARG A 127 -16.57 -5.06 -5.73
N ARG A 128 -17.52 -5.68 -6.43
CA ARG A 128 -18.18 -6.91 -5.99
C ARG A 128 -17.21 -8.09 -5.95
N GLU A 129 -16.26 -8.10 -6.86
CA GLU A 129 -15.23 -9.13 -7.08
C GLU A 129 -14.25 -9.21 -5.91
N LEU A 130 -14.11 -8.15 -5.12
CA LEU A 130 -13.18 -8.04 -4.00
C LEU A 130 -13.84 -8.24 -2.63
N GLN A 131 -15.16 -8.40 -2.55
CA GLN A 131 -15.89 -8.39 -1.26
C GLN A 131 -15.48 -9.53 -0.30
N LYS A 132 -14.92 -10.62 -0.83
CA LYS A 132 -14.47 -11.76 -0.04
C LYS A 132 -13.03 -11.64 0.46
N MET A 133 -12.31 -10.58 0.08
CA MET A 133 -10.92 -10.38 0.47
C MET A 133 -10.76 -10.34 1.99
N ALA A 134 -9.66 -10.93 2.46
CA ALA A 134 -9.21 -10.81 3.85
C ALA A 134 -9.05 -9.34 4.31
N LEU A 135 -8.86 -8.40 3.37
CA LEU A 135 -8.80 -6.97 3.64
C LEU A 135 -10.07 -6.45 4.35
N PHE A 136 -11.25 -6.99 4.00
CA PHE A 136 -12.53 -6.54 4.53
C PHE A 136 -13.05 -7.42 5.65
N THR A 137 -12.73 -8.71 5.63
CA THR A 137 -13.19 -9.69 6.61
C THR A 137 -12.27 -9.81 7.83
N GLN A 138 -10.99 -9.48 7.69
CA GLN A 138 -9.96 -9.63 8.72
C GLN A 138 -9.14 -8.34 8.91
N SER A 139 -9.81 -7.27 9.35
CA SER A 139 -9.23 -5.92 9.43
C SER A 139 -7.91 -5.84 10.22
N ARG A 140 -7.80 -6.58 11.34
CA ARG A 140 -6.63 -6.62 12.22
C ARG A 140 -5.43 -7.42 11.69
N LEU A 141 -5.62 -8.17 10.60
CA LEU A 141 -4.57 -9.00 10.02
C LEU A 141 -3.72 -8.14 9.06
N SER A 142 -2.44 -7.94 9.36
CA SER A 142 -1.53 -7.09 8.56
C SER A 142 -0.93 -7.80 7.34
N VAL A 143 -0.71 -9.10 7.45
CA VAL A 143 -0.25 -9.96 6.34
C VAL A 143 -1.39 -10.90 5.97
N GLN A 144 -1.92 -10.76 4.76
CA GLN A 144 -3.17 -11.39 4.36
C GLN A 144 -2.99 -12.20 3.08
N PRO A 145 -3.62 -13.39 2.95
CA PRO A 145 -3.68 -14.07 1.67
C PRO A 145 -4.59 -13.30 0.70
N VAL A 146 -4.25 -13.35 -0.58
CA VAL A 146 -5.03 -12.81 -1.70
C VAL A 146 -5.21 -13.95 -2.70
N SER A 147 -6.43 -14.16 -3.18
CA SER A 147 -6.66 -15.14 -4.25
C SER A 147 -6.11 -14.63 -5.59
N ALA A 148 -5.79 -15.55 -6.50
CA ALA A 148 -5.29 -15.19 -7.83
C ALA A 148 -6.28 -14.29 -8.61
N SER A 149 -7.58 -14.52 -8.47
CA SER A 149 -8.62 -13.70 -9.11
C SER A 149 -8.69 -12.29 -8.50
N GLU A 150 -8.61 -12.16 -7.18
CA GLU A 150 -8.57 -10.85 -6.51
C GLU A 150 -7.32 -10.07 -6.91
N TYR A 151 -6.15 -10.71 -6.93
CA TYR A 151 -4.90 -10.08 -7.34
C TYR A 151 -4.96 -9.59 -8.79
N ALA A 152 -5.39 -10.46 -9.72
CA ALA A 152 -5.54 -10.10 -11.14
C ALA A 152 -6.54 -8.95 -11.34
N TYR A 153 -7.64 -8.95 -10.58
CA TYR A 153 -8.63 -7.88 -10.65
C TYR A 153 -8.06 -6.54 -10.17
N ILE A 154 -7.30 -6.53 -9.08
CA ILE A 154 -6.64 -5.32 -8.57
C ILE A 154 -5.62 -4.77 -9.58
N LEU A 155 -4.84 -5.64 -10.26
CA LEU A 155 -3.94 -5.20 -11.33
C LEU A 155 -4.70 -4.50 -12.45
N ARG A 156 -5.81 -5.10 -12.92
CA ARG A 156 -6.68 -4.50 -13.93
C ARG A 156 -7.23 -3.15 -13.49
N MET A 157 -7.66 -3.02 -12.23
CA MET A 157 -8.11 -1.73 -11.69
C MET A 157 -7.02 -0.67 -11.78
N ASN A 158 -5.77 -1.01 -11.44
CA ASN A 158 -4.65 -0.09 -11.57
C ASN A 158 -4.40 0.32 -13.04
N GLU A 159 -4.42 -0.63 -13.99
CA GLU A 159 -4.27 -0.31 -15.43
C GLU A 159 -5.39 0.61 -15.95
N GLU A 160 -6.63 0.43 -15.49
CA GLU A 160 -7.75 1.30 -15.82
C GLU A 160 -7.57 2.72 -15.24
N GLN A 161 -7.02 2.85 -14.03
CA GLN A 161 -6.68 4.13 -13.43
C GLN A 161 -5.58 4.86 -14.21
N GLN A 162 -4.50 4.17 -14.54
CA GLN A 162 -3.40 4.74 -15.32
C GLN A 162 -3.87 5.23 -16.70
N ARG A 163 -4.74 4.47 -17.38
CA ARG A 163 -5.35 4.90 -18.66
C ARG A 163 -6.16 6.19 -18.52
N LYS A 164 -6.95 6.33 -17.45
CA LYS A 164 -7.74 7.55 -17.18
C LYS A 164 -6.85 8.76 -16.91
N GLN A 165 -5.69 8.57 -16.29
CA GLN A 165 -4.74 9.64 -16.00
C GLN A 165 -3.95 10.07 -17.24
N GLY A 166 -3.51 9.12 -18.08
CA GLY A 166 -2.84 9.42 -19.35
C GLY A 166 -3.71 10.25 -20.30
N MET A 167 -5.01 9.94 -20.38
CA MET A 167 -5.98 10.70 -21.19
C MET A 167 -6.18 12.15 -20.71
N ARG A 168 -6.00 12.43 -19.41
CA ARG A 168 -6.14 13.80 -18.89
C ARG A 168 -4.95 14.68 -19.26
N GLN A 169 -3.76 14.13 -19.48
CA GLN A 169 -2.56 14.93 -19.72
C GLN A 169 -2.43 15.41 -21.17
N ASP A 170 -3.11 14.77 -22.13
CA ASP A 170 -3.15 15.28 -23.50
C ASP A 170 -4.21 16.37 -23.64
N HIS A 171 -3.90 17.55 -23.10
CA HIS A 171 -4.72 18.75 -23.28
C HIS A 171 -4.53 19.39 -24.65
N ARG A 172 -3.95 18.72 -25.65
CA ARG A 172 -3.74 19.32 -26.98
C ARG A 172 -4.91 19.01 -27.90
N CYS A 173 -5.42 20.01 -28.62
CA CYS A 173 -6.43 19.73 -29.65
C CYS A 173 -5.82 18.79 -30.71
N PRO A 174 -6.50 17.69 -31.09
CA PRO A 174 -6.06 16.84 -32.20
C PRO A 174 -5.93 17.58 -33.53
N CYS A 175 -6.58 18.75 -33.63
CA CYS A 175 -6.65 19.58 -34.83
C CYS A 175 -5.41 20.46 -35.07
N ASP A 176 -4.77 20.96 -34.01
CA ASP A 176 -3.74 22.01 -34.12
C ASP A 176 -2.64 21.95 -33.03
N GLY A 177 -2.69 20.97 -32.12
CA GLY A 177 -1.70 20.80 -31.05
C GLY A 177 -1.71 21.88 -29.96
N ARG A 178 -2.64 22.86 -29.99
CA ARG A 178 -2.70 23.92 -28.97
C ARG A 178 -3.23 23.35 -27.64
N PRO A 179 -2.72 23.82 -26.49
CA PRO A 179 -3.34 23.55 -25.21
C PRO A 179 -4.80 24.01 -25.24
N THR A 180 -5.73 23.09 -25.05
CA THR A 180 -7.11 23.38 -24.71
C THR A 180 -7.07 24.19 -23.41
N GLY A 181 -7.68 25.39 -23.41
CA GLY A 181 -7.64 26.34 -22.29
C GLY A 181 -8.30 25.88 -20.99
N TRP A 182 -8.46 24.57 -20.79
CA TRP A 182 -8.89 23.91 -19.56
C TRP A 182 -7.72 23.82 -18.57
N THR A 183 -7.09 24.95 -18.25
CA THR A 183 -6.33 25.05 -17.02
C THR A 183 -7.32 25.03 -15.87
N ASP A 184 -7.09 24.20 -14.85
CA ASP A 184 -7.89 24.03 -13.63
C ASP A 184 -8.11 25.36 -12.87
N GLN A 185 -9.00 26.23 -13.39
CA GLN A 185 -9.55 27.38 -12.68
C GLN A 185 -10.75 26.90 -11.85
N GLY A 186 -10.50 25.96 -10.95
CA GLY A 186 -11.57 25.11 -10.41
C GLY A 186 -11.71 25.02 -8.90
N ASN A 187 -10.85 25.63 -8.06
CA ASN A 187 -11.15 25.62 -6.62
C ASN A 187 -10.52 26.76 -5.80
N LYS A 188 -11.03 27.99 -5.97
CA LYS A 188 -10.94 29.02 -4.93
C LYS A 188 -12.35 29.46 -4.50
N ARG A 189 -13.13 28.54 -3.91
CA ARG A 189 -14.29 28.93 -3.10
C ARG A 189 -13.76 29.54 -1.79
N GLN A 190 -13.40 30.83 -1.84
CA GLN A 190 -13.08 31.62 -0.65
C GLN A 190 -14.29 31.59 0.30
N LYS A 191 -14.13 30.95 1.46
CA LYS A 191 -15.06 31.07 2.59
C LYS A 191 -15.16 32.54 2.99
N ARG A 192 -16.23 33.22 2.57
CA ARG A 192 -16.63 34.54 3.10
C ARG A 192 -16.93 34.40 4.59
N LYS A 193 -15.96 34.70 5.45
CA LYS A 193 -16.23 34.99 6.88
C LYS A 193 -16.87 36.38 6.94
N LYS A 194 -18.16 36.43 7.27
CA LYS A 194 -18.86 37.67 7.63
C LYS A 194 -18.32 38.17 8.96
N THR A 195 -17.43 39.15 8.94
CA THR A 195 -17.07 39.92 10.14
C THR A 195 -17.98 41.14 10.21
N ALA A 196 -18.94 41.12 11.10
CA ALA A 196 -19.77 42.28 11.41
C ALA A 196 -18.92 43.32 12.17
N LYS A 197 -18.48 44.38 11.47
CA LYS A 197 -17.95 45.59 12.10
C LYS A 197 -19.14 46.44 12.56
N ARG A 198 -19.37 46.49 13.87
CA ARG A 198 -20.31 47.40 14.52
C ARG A 198 -19.78 48.83 14.39
N LEU A 199 -20.63 49.72 13.89
CA LEU A 199 -20.32 51.12 13.56
C LEU A 199 -19.79 51.90 14.76
N SER A 200 -18.80 52.75 14.47
CA SER A 200 -18.46 53.94 15.24
C SER A 200 -19.24 55.13 14.69
N LEU A 201 -19.99 55.79 15.56
CA LEU A 201 -20.70 57.07 15.40
C LEU A 201 -20.82 57.57 16.86
N LEU A 202 -20.47 58.79 17.28
CA LEU A 202 -20.25 60.05 16.60
C LEU A 202 -19.27 60.86 17.47
N ARG A 203 -18.38 61.60 16.82
CA ARG A 203 -17.75 62.81 17.37
C ARG A 203 -18.82 63.89 17.55
N GLN A 204 -18.82 64.56 18.70
CA GLN A 204 -18.85 66.01 18.88
C GLN A 204 -18.17 66.31 20.21
#